data_AF-A0A8B6CIT2-F1
#
_entry.id   AF-A0A8B6CIT2-F1
#
_cell.length_a   1.000
_cell.length_b   1.000
_cell.length_c   1.000
_cell.angle_alpha   90.00
_cell.angle_beta   90.00
_cell.angle_gamma   90.00
#
_symmetry.space_group_name_H-M   'P 1'
#
loop_
_entity.id
_entity.type
_entity.pdbx_description
1 polymer ?
#
loop_
_entity_poly.entity_id
_entity_poly.type
_entity_poly.pdbx_seq_one_letter_code
_entity_poly.pdbx_strand_id
1 'polypeptide(L)'
;MKRMFDSNLDKLKTDLIASVDNKIRTLRDEISLDLARETNRTDQIINTIQSIQSRIDNVEEQGKHINSHLVNSIDNASGIPVTEHGNLIQKAESIISALGDEVTQNVQVTGAVRLPTRSTNRPGIVKISFRNTHEKVQVPRNKIKLKDNAVYNKVFIKSSKSRIERLIEMNAHAVLRNLPNAQVRSLRVDALDASNRKIFNKLYNLKPMQTITCNSPPGLLTPLNYVI
;
A
#
# COMPACT_ATOMS: atom_id res chain seq x y z
N MET A 1 -14.45 -70.46 -45.00
CA MET A 1 -14.83 -69.66 -43.80
C MET A 1 -13.63 -68.95 -43.15
N LYS A 2 -12.50 -69.61 -42.85
CA LYS A 2 -11.35 -68.99 -42.15
C LYS A 2 -10.83 -67.67 -42.77
N ARG A 3 -10.65 -67.62 -44.10
CA ARG A 3 -10.19 -66.40 -44.82
C ARG A 3 -11.11 -65.18 -44.68
N MET A 4 -12.43 -65.37 -44.51
CA MET A 4 -13.35 -64.23 -44.33
C MET A 4 -13.24 -63.65 -42.91
N PHE A 5 -13.03 -64.49 -41.90
CA PHE A 5 -12.80 -64.05 -40.53
C PHE A 5 -11.50 -63.25 -40.41
N ASP A 6 -10.44 -63.70 -41.07
CA ASP A 6 -9.16 -62.99 -41.09
C ASP A 6 -9.31 -61.60 -41.75
N SER A 7 -10.04 -61.50 -42.86
CA SER A 7 -10.29 -60.20 -43.52
C SER A 7 -11.12 -59.22 -42.68
N ASN A 8 -12.07 -59.73 -41.89
CA ASN A 8 -12.89 -58.91 -41.00
C ASN A 8 -12.09 -58.44 -39.78
N LEU A 9 -11.18 -59.27 -39.28
CA LEU A 9 -10.27 -58.93 -38.19
C LEU A 9 -9.27 -57.86 -38.62
N ASP A 10 -8.69 -57.98 -39.81
CA ASP A 10 -7.78 -56.99 -40.36
C ASP A 10 -8.49 -55.65 -40.58
N LYS A 11 -9.71 -55.67 -41.12
CA LYS A 11 -10.52 -54.46 -41.28
C LYS A 11 -10.82 -53.78 -39.94
N LEU A 12 -11.23 -54.56 -38.93
CA LEU A 12 -11.49 -54.04 -37.59
C LEU A 12 -10.24 -53.44 -36.95
N LYS A 13 -9.07 -54.06 -37.15
CA LYS A 13 -7.78 -53.55 -36.68
C LYS A 13 -7.42 -52.23 -37.36
N THR A 14 -7.59 -52.14 -38.69
CA THR A 14 -7.34 -50.91 -39.45
C THR A 14 -8.28 -49.79 -39.02
N ASP A 15 -9.58 -50.07 -38.89
CA ASP A 15 -10.57 -49.09 -38.45
C ASP A 15 -10.31 -48.61 -37.02
N LEU A 16 -9.88 -49.51 -36.13
CA LEU A 16 -9.51 -49.16 -34.76
C LEU A 16 -8.27 -48.27 -34.71
N ILE A 17 -7.21 -48.62 -35.46
CA ILE A 17 -5.99 -47.81 -35.54
C ILE A 17 -6.32 -46.42 -36.09
N ALA A 18 -7.08 -46.34 -37.19
CA ALA A 18 -7.49 -45.06 -37.78
C ALA A 18 -8.33 -44.22 -36.81
N SER A 19 -9.23 -44.85 -36.04
CA SER A 19 -10.04 -44.17 -35.02
C SER A 19 -9.20 -43.62 -33.87
N VAL A 20 -8.23 -44.41 -33.39
CA VAL A 20 -7.30 -43.99 -32.33
C VAL A 20 -6.38 -42.87 -32.83
N ASP A 21 -5.82 -42.98 -34.04
CA ASP A 21 -4.96 -41.95 -34.63
C ASP A 21 -5.71 -40.63 -34.81
N ASN A 22 -6.96 -40.68 -35.24
CA ASN A 22 -7.81 -39.49 -35.33
C ASN A 22 -8.05 -38.86 -33.96
N LYS A 23 -8.37 -39.66 -32.93
CA LYS A 23 -8.51 -39.14 -31.56
C LYS A 23 -7.22 -38.54 -31.01
N ILE A 24 -6.08 -39.17 -31.28
CA ILE A 24 -4.76 -38.66 -30.86
C ILE A 24 -4.48 -37.31 -31.53
N ARG A 25 -4.79 -37.18 -32.82
CA ARG A 25 -4.66 -35.90 -33.55
C ARG A 25 -5.56 -34.82 -32.95
N THR A 26 -6.84 -35.10 -32.75
CA THR A 26 -7.77 -34.13 -32.15
C THR A 26 -7.32 -33.69 -30.77
N LEU A 27 -6.92 -34.62 -29.89
CA LEU A 27 -6.42 -34.29 -28.56
C LEU A 27 -5.13 -33.46 -28.62
N ARG A 28 -4.22 -33.77 -29.56
CA ARG A 28 -2.99 -32.99 -29.75
C ARG A 28 -3.31 -31.56 -30.20
N ASP A 29 -4.26 -31.39 -31.11
CA ASP A 29 -4.65 -30.07 -31.63
C ASP A 29 -5.34 -29.24 -30.54
N GLU A 30 -6.23 -29.86 -29.74
CA GLU A 30 -6.87 -29.24 -28.57
C GLU A 30 -5.84 -28.79 -27.54
N ILE A 31 -4.90 -29.66 -27.16
CA ILE A 31 -3.82 -29.32 -26.22
C ILE A 31 -2.97 -28.18 -26.77
N SER A 32 -2.65 -28.18 -28.06
CA SER A 32 -1.85 -27.12 -28.70
C SER A 32 -2.58 -25.78 -28.68
N LEU A 33 -3.90 -25.78 -28.91
CA LEU A 33 -4.73 -24.58 -28.84
C LEU A 33 -4.82 -24.05 -27.40
N ASP A 34 -5.08 -24.91 -26.43
CA ASP A 34 -5.18 -24.51 -25.02
C ASP A 34 -3.84 -24.01 -24.49
N LEU A 35 -2.73 -24.65 -24.87
CA LEU A 35 -1.39 -24.19 -24.52
C LEU A 35 -1.12 -22.79 -25.09
N ALA A 36 -1.49 -22.54 -26.35
CA ALA A 36 -1.34 -21.22 -26.96
C ALA A 36 -2.20 -20.16 -26.26
N ARG A 37 -3.43 -20.50 -25.87
CA ARG A 37 -4.32 -19.60 -25.12
C ARG A 37 -3.74 -19.24 -23.75
N GLU A 38 -3.29 -20.23 -23.00
CA GLU A 38 -2.72 -20.00 -21.66
C GLU A 38 -1.38 -19.28 -21.74
N THR A 39 -0.53 -19.56 -22.73
CA THR A 39 0.72 -18.82 -22.96
C THR A 39 0.44 -17.33 -23.18
N ASN A 40 -0.53 -17.00 -24.05
CA ASN A 40 -0.94 -15.61 -24.27
C ASN A 40 -1.46 -14.94 -22.99
N ARG A 41 -2.20 -15.67 -22.16
CA ARG A 41 -2.67 -15.17 -20.86
C ARG A 41 -1.51 -14.91 -19.91
N THR A 42 -0.53 -15.81 -19.85
CA THR A 42 0.69 -15.65 -19.06
C THR A 42 1.47 -14.42 -19.51
N ASP A 43 1.65 -14.21 -20.81
CA ASP A 43 2.37 -13.05 -21.35
C ASP A 43 1.68 -11.72 -20.99
N GLN A 44 0.34 -11.67 -21.06
CA GLN A 44 -0.42 -10.48 -20.64
C GLN A 44 -0.21 -10.19 -19.14
N ILE A 45 -0.18 -11.22 -18.31
CA ILE A 45 0.08 -11.07 -16.87
C ILE A 45 1.51 -10.59 -16.64
N ILE A 46 2.51 -11.16 -17.33
CA ILE A 46 3.92 -10.74 -17.23
C ILE A 46 4.07 -9.27 -17.59
N ASN A 47 3.48 -8.84 -18.70
CA ASN A 47 3.52 -7.44 -19.15
C ASN A 47 2.87 -6.50 -18.12
N THR A 48 1.77 -6.95 -17.49
CA THR A 48 1.09 -6.17 -16.45
C THR A 48 1.96 -6.05 -15.19
N ILE A 49 2.61 -7.14 -14.77
CA ILE A 49 3.52 -7.15 -13.62
C ILE A 49 4.71 -6.25 -13.87
N GLN A 50 5.34 -6.33 -15.04
CA GLN A 50 6.44 -5.46 -15.43
C GLN A 50 6.02 -3.99 -15.43
N SER A 51 4.85 -3.67 -15.99
CA SER A 51 4.29 -2.30 -15.95
C SER A 51 4.09 -1.81 -14.52
N ILE A 52 3.59 -2.67 -13.62
CA ILE A 52 3.43 -2.34 -12.21
C ILE A 52 4.80 -2.13 -11.54
N GLN A 53 5.78 -3.00 -11.78
CA GLN A 53 7.13 -2.88 -11.26
C GLN A 53 7.78 -1.56 -11.68
N SER A 54 7.77 -1.25 -12.98
CA SER A 54 8.30 0.03 -13.47
C SER A 54 7.59 1.24 -12.85
N ARG A 55 6.28 1.15 -12.60
CA ARG A 55 5.54 2.22 -11.91
C ARG A 55 5.93 2.33 -10.44
N ILE A 56 6.22 1.23 -9.76
CA ILE A 56 6.70 1.23 -8.38
C ILE A 56 8.11 1.83 -8.33
N ASP A 57 9.02 1.39 -9.20
CA ASP A 57 10.39 1.90 -9.26
C ASP A 57 10.41 3.41 -9.50
N ASN A 58 9.61 3.90 -10.46
CA ASN A 58 9.45 5.34 -10.70
C ASN A 58 8.91 6.09 -9.47
N VAL A 59 7.96 5.51 -8.74
CA VAL A 59 7.41 6.12 -7.51
C VAL A 59 8.43 6.08 -6.38
N GLU A 60 9.26 5.05 -6.27
CA GLU A 60 10.32 4.96 -5.28
C GLU A 60 11.46 5.94 -5.58
N GLU A 61 11.84 6.12 -6.85
CA GLU A 61 12.83 7.13 -7.27
C GLU A 61 12.32 8.55 -7.05
N GLN A 62 11.07 8.85 -7.42
CA GLN A 62 10.44 10.14 -7.10
C GLN A 62 10.26 10.33 -5.59
N GLY A 63 10.01 9.24 -4.86
CA GLY A 63 9.96 9.20 -3.41
C GLY A 63 11.29 9.58 -2.77
N LYS A 64 12.43 9.11 -3.29
CA LYS A 64 13.78 9.42 -2.77
C LYS A 64 14.13 10.91 -2.89
N HIS A 65 13.67 11.59 -3.94
CA HIS A 65 13.90 13.04 -4.11
C HIS A 65 12.99 13.93 -3.22
N ILE A 66 11.87 13.41 -2.71
CA ILE A 66 10.96 14.14 -1.80
C ILE A 66 11.19 13.73 -0.33
N ASN A 67 11.74 12.54 -0.06
CA ASN A 67 11.77 11.93 1.28
C ASN A 67 13.06 12.05 2.07
N SER A 68 14.14 12.65 1.57
CA SER A 68 15.33 12.83 2.42
C SER A 68 15.15 13.89 3.52
N HIS A 69 14.11 14.74 3.44
CA HIS A 69 13.87 15.79 4.45
C HIS A 69 12.47 15.82 5.09
N LEU A 70 11.48 15.02 4.65
CA LEU A 70 10.08 15.16 5.11
C LEU A 70 9.34 13.84 5.42
N VAL A 71 10.04 12.72 5.63
CA VAL A 71 9.42 11.51 6.25
C VAL A 71 9.21 11.71 7.76
N ASN A 72 9.76 12.77 8.33
CA ASN A 72 9.70 13.06 9.75
C ASN A 72 8.36 13.73 10.09
N SER A 73 7.44 12.90 10.53
CA SER A 73 6.47 13.27 11.55
C SER A 73 5.66 14.55 11.33
N ILE A 74 4.75 14.50 10.36
CA ILE A 74 3.93 15.66 9.96
C ILE A 74 2.47 15.51 10.37
N ASP A 75 1.89 16.56 10.97
CA ASP A 75 0.44 16.70 11.20
C ASP A 75 -0.18 17.86 10.40
N ASN A 76 -1.49 17.78 10.22
CA ASN A 76 -2.28 18.80 9.54
C ASN A 76 -3.07 19.63 10.57
N ALA A 77 -2.89 20.94 10.54
CA ALA A 77 -3.71 21.91 11.25
C ALA A 77 -4.59 22.69 10.25
N SER A 78 -5.89 22.74 10.51
CA SER A 78 -6.86 23.51 9.72
C SER A 78 -7.50 24.60 10.58
N GLY A 79 -7.99 25.68 9.95
CA GLY A 79 -8.61 26.80 10.66
C GLY A 79 -7.64 27.89 11.12
N ILE A 80 -6.35 27.78 10.77
CA ILE A 80 -5.36 28.82 11.08
C ILE A 80 -5.56 30.01 10.14
N PRO A 81 -5.89 31.22 10.63
CA PRO A 81 -6.12 32.39 9.78
C PRO A 81 -4.86 32.76 9.00
N VAL A 82 -5.06 33.20 7.75
CA VAL A 82 -4.01 33.74 6.89
C VAL A 82 -3.69 35.14 7.39
N THR A 83 -2.44 35.38 7.74
CA THR A 83 -1.93 36.71 8.11
C THR A 83 -0.77 37.00 7.18
N GLU A 84 -0.78 38.17 6.56
CA GLU A 84 0.13 38.55 5.47
C GLU A 84 1.62 38.49 5.85
N HIS A 85 1.95 38.66 7.14
CA HIS A 85 3.33 38.66 7.64
C HIS A 85 3.58 37.65 8.78
N GLY A 86 2.66 36.70 8.98
CA GLY A 86 2.77 35.78 10.12
C GLY A 86 3.73 34.63 9.86
N ASN A 87 4.75 34.48 10.71
CA ASN A 87 5.58 33.28 10.72
C ASN A 87 4.75 32.06 11.14
N LEU A 88 4.57 31.11 10.22
CA LEU A 88 3.79 29.89 10.47
C LEU A 88 4.39 29.01 11.55
N ILE A 89 5.72 29.03 11.72
CA ILE A 89 6.42 28.24 12.74
C ILE A 89 6.04 28.76 14.13
N GLN A 90 6.12 30.07 14.36
CA GLN A 90 5.72 30.68 15.63
C GLN A 90 4.24 30.44 15.95
N LYS A 91 3.37 30.47 14.94
CA LYS A 91 1.96 30.11 15.12
C LYS A 91 1.78 28.65 15.50
N ALA A 92 2.51 27.75 14.84
CA ALA A 92 2.48 26.33 15.17
C ALA A 92 2.97 26.11 16.60
N GLU A 93 4.08 26.72 17.01
CA GLU A 93 4.58 26.69 18.39
C GLU A 93 3.54 27.21 19.39
N SER A 94 2.90 28.35 19.12
CA SER A 94 1.85 28.88 19.99
C SER A 94 0.64 27.94 20.10
N ILE A 95 0.25 27.26 19.02
CA ILE A 95 -0.79 26.23 19.04
C ILE A 95 -0.35 25.03 19.88
N ILE A 96 0.91 24.60 19.76
CA ILE A 96 1.46 23.50 20.58
C ILE A 96 1.48 23.90 22.05
N SER A 97 1.87 25.12 22.40
CA SER A 97 1.84 25.64 23.77
C SER A 97 0.41 25.63 24.34
N ALA A 98 -0.60 25.88 23.51
CA ALA A 98 -2.00 25.82 23.90
C ALA A 98 -2.53 24.38 24.16
N LEU A 99 -1.77 23.33 23.85
CA LEU A 99 -2.12 21.94 24.17
C LEU A 99 -1.75 21.54 25.61
N GLY A 100 -1.10 22.43 26.36
CA GLY A 100 -0.72 22.25 27.76
C GLY A 100 0.72 21.81 27.96
N ASP A 101 1.21 21.97 29.19
CA ASP A 101 2.63 21.89 29.56
C ASP A 101 3.29 20.55 29.20
N GLU A 102 2.55 19.45 29.31
CA GLU A 102 3.01 18.11 28.93
C GLU A 102 3.46 18.01 27.46
N VAL A 103 2.79 18.76 26.57
CA VAL A 103 3.12 18.77 25.14
C VAL A 103 4.19 19.82 24.87
N THR A 104 4.06 21.00 25.48
CA THR A 104 4.98 22.13 25.30
C THR A 104 6.43 21.77 25.63
N GLN A 105 6.67 21.00 26.69
CA GLN A 105 8.03 20.64 27.11
C GLN A 105 8.67 19.55 26.22
N ASN A 106 7.85 18.74 25.55
CA ASN A 106 8.30 17.52 24.88
C ASN A 106 8.26 17.61 23.35
N VAL A 107 7.54 18.56 22.78
CA VAL A 107 7.31 18.66 21.33
C VAL A 107 8.04 19.86 20.76
N GLN A 108 8.88 19.61 19.74
CA GLN A 108 9.58 20.65 19.01
C GLN A 108 9.05 20.75 17.59
N VAL A 109 8.59 21.95 17.20
CA VAL A 109 8.19 22.23 15.81
C VAL A 109 9.45 22.47 14.98
N THR A 110 9.69 21.63 13.99
CA THR A 110 10.85 21.75 13.08
C THR A 110 10.52 22.54 11.81
N GLY A 111 9.25 22.63 11.45
CA GLY A 111 8.80 23.42 10.30
C GLY A 111 7.29 23.50 10.19
N ALA A 112 6.81 24.53 9.50
CA ALA A 112 5.39 24.71 9.23
C ALA A 112 5.18 25.29 7.82
N VAL A 113 4.33 24.63 7.03
CA VAL A 113 4.07 25.02 5.63
C VAL A 113 2.58 25.01 5.35
N ARG A 114 2.06 26.09 4.76
CA ARG A 114 0.66 26.14 4.31
C ARG A 114 0.54 25.54 2.92
N LEU A 115 -0.36 24.58 2.77
CA LEU A 115 -0.70 24.00 1.49
C LEU A 115 -1.57 24.97 0.68
N PRO A 116 -1.39 25.03 -0.65
CA PRO A 116 -2.23 25.84 -1.51
C PRO A 116 -3.69 25.37 -1.40
N THR A 117 -4.59 26.31 -1.15
CA THR A 117 -6.03 26.07 -1.13
C THR A 117 -6.60 26.35 -2.51
N ARG A 118 -7.56 25.53 -2.94
CA ARG A 118 -8.37 25.81 -4.15
C ARG A 118 -9.53 26.77 -3.87
N SER A 119 -9.83 27.03 -2.59
CA SER A 119 -10.95 27.86 -2.16
C SER A 119 -10.43 29.15 -1.54
N THR A 120 -10.92 30.29 -2.03
CA THR A 120 -10.61 31.63 -1.51
C THR A 120 -11.24 31.88 -0.13
N ASN A 121 -12.40 31.28 0.14
CA ASN A 121 -13.17 31.53 1.37
C ASN A 121 -12.72 30.70 2.58
N ARG A 122 -11.72 29.82 2.43
CA ARG A 122 -11.24 28.97 3.54
C ARG A 122 -9.73 29.02 3.65
N PRO A 123 -9.18 29.20 4.86
CA PRO A 123 -7.74 29.14 5.06
C PRO A 123 -7.22 27.75 4.67
N GLY A 124 -6.11 27.72 3.90
CA GLY A 124 -5.45 26.48 3.52
C GLY A 124 -4.95 25.68 4.73
N ILE A 125 -4.82 24.37 4.56
CA ILE A 125 -4.30 23.46 5.59
C ILE A 125 -2.82 23.77 5.83
N VAL A 126 -2.41 23.81 7.09
CA VAL A 126 -1.00 23.96 7.48
C VAL A 126 -0.46 22.59 7.87
N LYS A 127 0.64 22.19 7.25
CA LYS A 127 1.45 21.03 7.66
C LYS A 127 2.45 21.48 8.71
N ILE A 128 2.45 20.83 9.86
CA ILE A 128 3.39 21.05 10.96
C ILE A 128 4.29 19.82 11.04
N SER A 129 5.60 20.04 11.00
CA SER A 129 6.62 18.99 11.10
C SER A 129 7.19 18.97 12.51
N PHE A 130 7.39 17.78 13.03
CA PHE A 130 7.99 17.55 14.35
C PHE A 130 9.33 16.85 14.22
N ARG A 131 10.10 16.86 15.30
CA ARG A 131 11.40 16.19 15.32
C ARG A 131 11.24 14.67 15.25
N ASN A 132 10.29 14.11 16.01
CA ASN A 132 10.12 12.67 16.17
C ASN A 132 8.66 12.20 16.03
N THR A 133 8.47 10.90 15.76
CA THR A 133 7.14 10.27 15.64
C THR A 133 6.36 10.26 16.95
N HIS A 134 7.07 10.17 18.07
CA HIS A 134 6.44 10.24 19.38
C HIS A 134 5.74 11.59 19.61
N GLU A 135 6.43 12.69 19.29
CA GLU A 135 5.93 14.06 19.37
C GLU A 135 4.69 14.25 18.49
N LYS A 136 4.76 13.78 17.24
CA LYS A 136 3.61 13.77 16.31
C LYS A 136 2.40 13.05 16.90
N VAL A 137 2.58 11.94 17.59
CA VAL A 137 1.45 11.18 18.15
C VAL A 137 0.87 11.89 19.37
N GLN A 138 1.69 12.58 20.15
CA GLN A 138 1.28 13.28 21.36
C GLN A 138 0.39 14.49 21.07
N VAL A 139 0.63 15.21 19.98
CA VAL A 139 -0.11 16.42 19.60
C VAL A 139 -1.61 16.14 19.35
N PRO A 140 -2.02 15.19 18.48
CA PRO A 140 -3.43 14.87 18.26
C PRO A 140 -4.13 14.22 19.45
N ARG A 141 -3.39 13.65 20.41
CA ARG A 141 -3.97 13.10 21.66
C ARG A 141 -4.48 14.22 22.57
N ASN A 142 -3.78 15.35 22.60
CA ASN A 142 -4.14 16.50 23.43
C ASN A 142 -5.01 17.54 22.72
N LYS A 143 -5.35 17.35 21.43
CA LYS A 143 -6.12 18.32 20.62
C LYS A 143 -7.48 18.75 21.20
N ILE A 144 -8.04 17.99 22.14
CA ILE A 144 -9.30 18.34 22.81
C ILE A 144 -9.14 19.65 23.59
N LYS A 145 -7.97 19.87 24.21
CA LYS A 145 -7.64 21.07 25.00
C LYS A 145 -7.69 22.37 24.17
N LEU A 146 -7.53 22.29 22.84
CA LEU A 146 -7.66 23.46 21.96
C LEU A 146 -9.08 24.02 21.93
N LYS A 147 -10.10 23.20 22.21
CA LYS A 147 -11.50 23.66 22.20
C LYS A 147 -11.77 24.68 23.31
N ASP A 148 -11.08 24.53 24.43
CA ASP A 148 -11.24 25.39 25.61
C ASP A 148 -10.42 26.68 25.49
N ASN A 149 -9.52 26.77 24.49
CA ASN A 149 -8.72 27.94 24.25
C ASN A 149 -9.48 28.98 23.39
N ALA A 150 -9.66 30.20 23.90
CA ALA A 150 -10.40 31.27 23.22
C ALA A 150 -9.83 31.64 21.84
N VAL A 151 -8.51 31.53 21.66
CA VAL A 151 -7.81 31.89 20.41
C VAL A 151 -7.84 30.76 19.40
N TYR A 152 -7.74 29.50 19.86
CA TYR A 152 -7.54 28.32 19.01
C TYR A 152 -8.72 27.35 18.94
N ASN A 153 -9.89 27.72 19.48
CA ASN A 153 -11.11 26.88 19.45
C ASN A 153 -11.58 26.46 18.03
N LYS A 154 -11.22 27.23 17.01
CA LYS A 154 -11.51 26.95 15.59
C LYS A 154 -10.41 26.16 14.87
N VAL A 155 -9.29 25.88 15.54
CA VAL A 155 -8.18 25.12 14.98
C VAL A 155 -8.41 23.63 15.20
N PHE A 156 -8.33 22.86 14.11
CA PHE A 156 -8.44 21.40 14.18
C PHE A 156 -7.12 20.77 13.76
N ILE A 157 -6.56 19.95 14.65
CA ILE A 157 -5.35 19.17 14.37
C ILE A 157 -5.73 17.71 14.08
N LYS A 158 -5.17 17.17 13.00
CA LYS A 158 -5.32 15.78 12.59
C LYS A 158 -3.99 15.23 12.10
N SER A 159 -3.78 13.94 12.33
CA SER A 159 -2.63 13.25 11.77
C SER A 159 -2.65 13.29 10.25
N SER A 160 -1.49 13.54 9.63
CA SER A 160 -1.37 13.41 8.19
C SER A 160 -1.45 11.94 7.79
N LYS A 161 -2.40 11.62 6.91
CA LYS A 161 -2.59 10.31 6.31
C LYS A 161 -2.30 10.39 4.82
N SER A 162 -1.64 9.38 4.28
CA SER A 162 -1.51 9.14 2.85
C SER A 162 -2.87 8.86 2.22
N ARG A 163 -2.94 8.99 0.88
CA ARG A 163 -4.14 8.64 0.12
C ARG A 163 -4.56 7.19 0.35
N ILE A 164 -3.59 6.28 0.42
CA ILE A 164 -3.83 4.85 0.61
C ILE A 164 -4.41 4.59 2.00
N GLU A 165 -3.80 5.13 3.06
CA GLU A 165 -4.32 5.01 4.43
C GLU A 165 -5.75 5.55 4.55
N ARG A 166 -6.05 6.66 3.86
CA ARG A 166 -7.41 7.23 3.84
C ARG A 166 -8.41 6.30 3.15
N LEU A 167 -8.02 5.66 2.06
CA LEU A 167 -8.85 4.66 1.37
C LEU A 167 -9.06 3.42 2.24
N ILE A 168 -8.01 2.94 2.90
CA ILE A 168 -8.09 1.82 3.85
C ILE A 168 -9.06 2.15 4.99
N GLU A 169 -8.92 3.33 5.61
CA GLU A 169 -9.81 3.79 6.69
C GLU A 169 -11.26 3.92 6.20
N MET A 170 -11.48 4.48 5.01
CA MET A 170 -12.82 4.66 4.45
C MET A 170 -13.49 3.31 4.16
N ASN A 171 -12.77 2.36 3.57
CA ASN A 171 -13.25 1.02 3.31
C ASN A 171 -13.53 0.26 4.62
N ALA A 172 -12.63 0.36 5.60
CA ALA A 172 -12.83 -0.25 6.93
C ALA A 172 -14.09 0.30 7.60
N HIS A 173 -14.30 1.62 7.57
CA HIS A 173 -15.51 2.23 8.10
C HIS A 173 -16.79 1.83 7.36
N ALA A 174 -16.72 1.60 6.04
CA ALA A 174 -17.87 1.10 5.27
C ALA A 174 -18.23 -0.33 5.69
N VAL A 175 -17.25 -1.21 5.84
CA VAL A 175 -17.44 -2.59 6.31
C VAL A 175 -17.99 -2.60 7.74
N LEU A 176 -17.40 -1.83 8.65
CA LEU A 176 -17.81 -1.79 10.06
C LEU A 176 -19.25 -1.28 10.25
N ARG A 177 -19.74 -0.38 9.39
CA ARG A 177 -21.13 0.10 9.44
C ARG A 177 -22.16 -0.97 9.09
N ASN A 178 -21.78 -1.95 8.28
CA ASN A 178 -22.66 -3.01 7.81
C ASN A 178 -22.69 -4.23 8.76
N LEU A 179 -21.95 -4.19 9.87
CA LEU A 179 -21.99 -5.27 10.85
C LEU A 179 -23.25 -5.15 11.72
N PRO A 180 -23.99 -6.26 11.95
CA PRO A 180 -25.28 -6.25 12.66
C PRO A 180 -25.17 -5.77 14.13
N ASN A 181 -23.96 -5.72 14.70
CA ASN A 181 -23.69 -5.28 16.08
C ASN A 181 -22.91 -3.96 16.16
N ALA A 182 -22.94 -3.10 15.14
CA ALA A 182 -22.17 -1.85 15.05
C ALA A 182 -22.56 -0.76 16.08
N GLN A 183 -23.41 -1.06 17.07
CA GLN A 183 -23.71 -0.17 18.20
C GLN A 183 -22.52 0.02 19.15
N VAL A 184 -21.46 -0.80 19.07
CA VAL A 184 -20.20 -0.51 19.77
C VAL A 184 -19.41 0.53 18.98
N ARG A 185 -19.77 1.81 19.16
CA ARG A 185 -19.14 3.03 18.59
C ARG A 185 -17.65 3.23 18.95
N SER A 186 -16.92 2.18 19.36
CA SER A 186 -15.56 2.25 19.92
C SER A 186 -14.50 1.47 19.13
N LEU A 187 -14.80 0.92 17.96
CA LEU A 187 -13.75 0.31 17.13
C LEU A 187 -12.98 1.42 16.39
N ARG A 188 -11.93 1.95 17.04
CA ARG A 188 -10.95 2.83 16.40
C ARG A 188 -10.11 2.00 15.44
N VAL A 189 -10.16 2.34 14.15
CA VAL A 189 -9.26 1.78 13.14
C VAL A 189 -7.96 2.57 13.19
N ASP A 190 -7.11 2.25 14.17
CA ASP A 190 -5.75 2.77 14.22
C ASP A 190 -4.89 1.95 13.23
N ALA A 191 -4.49 2.58 12.12
CA ALA A 191 -3.75 1.93 11.02
C ALA A 191 -2.33 1.46 11.38
N LEU A 192 -1.93 1.53 12.65
CA LEU A 192 -0.55 1.27 13.08
C LEU A 192 -0.43 0.54 14.43
N ASP A 193 -1.46 -0.20 14.83
CA ASP A 193 -1.32 -1.10 15.97
C ASP A 193 -0.84 -2.49 15.49
N ALA A 194 0.20 -3.05 16.11
CA ALA A 194 0.76 -4.36 15.74
C ALA A 194 -0.29 -5.48 15.78
N SER A 195 -1.33 -5.27 16.60
CA SER A 195 -2.58 -6.03 16.72
C SER A 195 -3.35 -6.11 15.40
N ASN A 196 -3.42 -5.02 14.64
CA ASN A 196 -4.17 -4.94 13.38
C ASN A 196 -3.45 -5.66 12.23
N ARG A 197 -2.12 -5.79 12.30
CA ARG A 197 -1.34 -6.61 11.36
C ARG A 197 -1.70 -8.10 11.49
N LYS A 198 -1.93 -8.58 12.71
CA LYS A 198 -2.37 -9.96 12.97
C LYS A 198 -3.80 -10.20 12.47
N ILE A 199 -4.71 -9.24 12.64
CA ILE A 199 -6.09 -9.34 12.15
C ILE A 199 -6.12 -9.32 10.61
N PHE A 200 -5.30 -8.48 9.98
CA PHE A 200 -5.19 -8.44 8.52
C PHE A 200 -4.62 -9.75 7.95
N ASN A 201 -3.57 -10.31 8.54
CA ASN A 201 -3.02 -11.61 8.13
C ASN A 201 -4.02 -12.77 8.33
N LYS A 202 -4.84 -12.70 9.39
CA LYS A 202 -5.87 -13.71 9.70
C LYS A 202 -7.09 -13.61 8.78
N LEU A 203 -7.48 -12.42 8.35
CA LEU A 203 -8.62 -12.21 7.44
C LEU A 203 -8.29 -12.53 5.97
N TYR A 204 -7.04 -12.34 5.56
CA TYR A 204 -6.64 -12.52 4.15
C TYR A 204 -5.88 -13.83 3.89
N ASN A 205 -5.68 -14.71 4.88
CA ASN A 205 -4.91 -15.96 4.75
C ASN A 205 -3.59 -15.79 3.99
N LEU A 206 -2.99 -14.60 4.07
CA LEU A 206 -1.69 -14.33 3.47
C LEU A 206 -0.68 -15.06 4.37
N LYS A 207 -0.26 -16.26 3.94
CA LYS A 207 0.92 -16.90 4.51
C LYS A 207 2.04 -15.86 4.50
N PRO A 208 2.77 -15.67 5.61
CA PRO A 208 3.93 -14.81 5.58
C PRO A 208 4.81 -15.31 4.44
N MET A 209 5.12 -14.43 3.48
CA MET A 209 6.15 -14.70 2.49
C MET A 209 7.39 -15.09 3.29
N GLN A 210 7.78 -16.36 3.20
CA GLN A 210 9.05 -16.81 3.72
C GLN A 210 10.10 -15.90 3.10
N THR A 211 10.83 -15.18 3.93
CA THR A 211 12.06 -14.52 3.54
C THR A 211 12.92 -15.57 2.86
N ILE A 212 13.05 -15.46 1.53
CA ILE A 212 14.04 -16.21 0.79
C ILE A 212 15.39 -15.66 1.27
N THR A 213 15.97 -16.34 2.25
CA THR A 213 17.41 -16.22 2.52
C THR A 213 18.10 -16.77 1.30
N CYS A 214 18.63 -15.87 0.46
CA CYS A 214 19.57 -16.23 -0.59
C CYS A 214 20.83 -16.76 0.10
N ASN A 215 20.89 -18.07 0.33
CA ASN A 215 22.15 -18.74 0.63
C ASN A 215 22.98 -18.71 -0.65
N SER A 216 23.81 -17.70 -0.79
CA SER A 216 24.88 -17.69 -1.77
C SER A 216 25.81 -18.89 -1.52
N PRO A 217 26.09 -19.73 -2.53
CA PRO A 217 27.03 -20.83 -2.39
C PRO A 217 28.44 -20.29 -2.12
N PRO A 218 29.24 -20.97 -1.28
CA PRO A 218 30.62 -20.58 -1.05
C PRO A 218 31.48 -21.07 -2.21
N GLY A 219 32.23 -20.16 -2.82
CA GLY A 219 33.32 -20.50 -3.72
C GLY A 219 33.11 -20.03 -5.15
N LEU A 220 33.68 -18.85 -5.44
CA LEU A 220 34.65 -18.62 -6.53
C LEU A 220 34.95 -17.12 -6.58
N LEU A 221 35.75 -16.66 -5.62
CA LEU A 221 36.54 -15.45 -5.81
C LEU A 221 37.71 -15.82 -6.72
N THR A 222 37.74 -15.26 -7.93
CA THR A 222 39.00 -15.05 -8.65
C THR A 222 39.24 -13.55 -8.70
N PRO A 223 40.43 -13.05 -8.33
CA PRO A 223 40.76 -11.64 -8.46
C PRO A 223 41.13 -11.34 -9.91
N LEU A 224 40.43 -10.39 -10.53
CA LEU A 224 40.89 -9.71 -11.74
C LEU A 224 42.05 -8.79 -11.34
N ASN A 225 43.26 -9.23 -11.69
CA ASN A 225 44.45 -8.38 -11.67
C ASN A 225 44.26 -7.22 -12.66
N TYR A 226 44.23 -6.00 -12.15
CA TYR A 226 44.52 -4.81 -12.93
C TYR A 226 46.04 -4.75 -13.12
N VAL A 227 46.49 -4.80 -14.38
CA VAL A 227 47.81 -4.34 -14.80
C VAL A 227 47.61 -2.94 -15.37
N ILE A 228 48.51 -2.03 -14.94
CA ILE A 228 48.60 -0.61 -15.29
C ILE A 228 48.75 -0.42 -16.80
#